data_AF-A0A1G1BAI9-F1
#
_entry.id   AF-A0A1G1BAI9-F1
#
_cell.length_a   1.000
_cell.length_b   1.000
_cell.length_c   1.000
_cell.angle_alpha   90.00
_cell.angle_beta   90.00
_cell.angle_gamma   90.00
#
_symmetry.space_group_name_H-M   'P 1'
#
loop_
_entity.id
_entity.type
_entity.pdbx_description
1 polymer ?
#
loop_
_entity_poly.entity_id
_entity_poly.type
_entity_poly.pdbx_seq_one_letter_code
_entity_poly.pdbx_strand_id
1 'polypeptide(L)'
;MEDSVRFLLNKNGKVVVSKLLDWGMIYFLLLMVFIQVYDWIGSGAWSSNNIANPYFQYYQNYGIKIICLTAFILNCLLITQIYYHIKNISLKRTNALINTILFISTFLIWFELWYGSTFYYGEVRDKQGLPFGVNNFGIIGSILFLTYWISRINFRTENKNKIIINSIFVVTIIVLHILLINYLEGSWQLWQS
;
A
#
# COMPACT_ATOMS: atom_id res chain seq x y z
N MET A 1 35.51 2.46 -5.65
CA MET A 1 34.25 2.39 -4.84
C MET A 1 33.60 3.77 -4.66
N GLU A 2 34.26 4.88 -5.01
CA GLU A 2 33.67 6.24 -5.00
C GLU A 2 32.88 6.61 -6.27
N ASP A 3 33.14 5.95 -7.41
CA ASP A 3 32.48 6.31 -8.68
C ASP A 3 31.05 5.76 -8.82
N SER A 4 30.68 4.73 -8.06
CA SER A 4 29.31 4.18 -8.07
C SER A 4 28.29 5.07 -7.35
N VAL A 5 28.74 5.99 -6.49
CA VAL A 5 27.86 6.92 -5.76
C VAL A 5 27.52 8.16 -6.62
N ARG A 6 28.36 8.50 -7.61
CA ARG A 6 28.12 9.62 -8.53
C ARG A 6 26.93 9.40 -9.47
N PHE A 7 26.55 8.15 -9.74
CA PHE A 7 25.39 7.86 -10.58
C PHE A 7 24.04 8.24 -9.92
N LEU A 8 24.03 8.41 -8.59
CA LEU A 8 22.81 8.72 -7.81
C LEU A 8 22.60 10.21 -7.54
N LEU A 9 23.48 11.09 -8.01
CA LEU A 9 23.42 12.53 -7.73
C LEU A 9 23.78 13.33 -8.99
N ASN A 10 22.84 14.13 -9.50
CA ASN A 10 23.19 15.25 -10.41
C ASN A 10 24.12 16.24 -9.67
N LYS A 11 24.83 17.14 -10.37
CA LYS A 11 25.75 18.18 -9.85
C LYS A 11 25.29 18.95 -8.60
N ASN A 12 23.98 18.92 -8.28
CA ASN A 12 23.35 19.55 -7.12
C ASN A 12 22.76 18.55 -6.08
N GLY A 13 23.09 17.26 -6.14
CA GLY A 13 22.82 16.28 -5.09
C GLY A 13 21.35 15.85 -4.86
N LYS A 14 20.39 16.18 -5.73
CA LYS A 14 18.96 16.14 -5.32
C LYS A 14 17.94 15.43 -6.22
N VAL A 15 18.28 14.95 -7.42
CA VAL A 15 17.24 14.63 -8.44
C VAL A 15 17.12 13.15 -8.86
N VAL A 16 18.13 12.31 -8.64
CA VAL A 16 18.09 10.93 -9.17
C VAL A 16 17.38 9.96 -8.21
N VAL A 17 17.62 10.07 -6.89
CA VAL A 17 17.03 9.18 -5.89
C VAL A 17 15.50 9.34 -5.78
N SER A 18 14.97 10.56 -5.90
CA SER A 18 13.52 10.78 -5.83
C SER A 18 12.80 10.13 -7.01
N LYS A 19 13.36 10.24 -8.22
CA LYS A 19 12.80 9.62 -9.43
C LYS A 19 12.85 8.09 -9.37
N LEU A 20 13.91 7.52 -8.79
CA LEU A 20 14.02 6.07 -8.59
C LEU A 20 12.93 5.56 -7.64
N LEU A 21 12.67 6.29 -6.54
CA LEU A 21 11.58 5.97 -5.61
C LEU A 21 10.21 6.09 -6.28
N ASP A 22 9.97 7.15 -7.06
CA ASP A 22 8.72 7.33 -7.80
C ASP A 22 8.48 6.19 -8.80
N TRP A 23 9.51 5.78 -9.56
CA TRP A 23 9.42 4.64 -10.49
C TRP A 23 9.24 3.30 -9.77
N GLY A 24 9.94 3.08 -8.65
CA GLY A 24 9.76 1.89 -7.82
C GLY A 24 8.34 1.79 -7.28
N MET A 25 7.76 2.92 -6.86
CA MET A 25 6.37 2.99 -6.43
C MET A 25 5.39 2.68 -7.56
N ILE A 26 5.61 3.22 -8.77
CA ILE A 26 4.79 2.87 -9.94
C ILE A 26 4.84 1.37 -10.23
N TYR A 27 6.04 0.77 -10.24
CA TYR A 27 6.18 -0.67 -10.48
C TYR A 27 5.41 -1.50 -9.46
N PHE A 28 5.54 -1.14 -8.17
CA PHE A 28 4.81 -1.80 -7.10
C PHE A 28 3.29 -1.69 -7.26
N LEU A 29 2.77 -0.51 -7.62
CA LEU A 29 1.35 -0.31 -7.88
C LEU A 29 0.86 -1.08 -9.11
N LEU A 30 1.66 -1.18 -10.16
CA LEU A 30 1.34 -2.00 -11.33
C LEU A 30 1.25 -3.49 -10.96
N LEU A 31 2.16 -3.97 -10.12
CA LEU A 31 2.12 -5.33 -9.59
C LEU A 31 0.85 -5.56 -8.75
N MET A 32 0.48 -4.62 -7.88
CA MET A 32 -0.77 -4.67 -7.10
C MET A 32 -2.00 -4.76 -8.01
N VAL A 33 -2.08 -3.89 -9.02
CA VAL A 33 -3.17 -3.87 -9.99
C VAL A 33 -3.25 -5.19 -10.75
N PHE A 34 -2.11 -5.72 -11.20
CA PHE A 34 -2.04 -7.01 -11.88
C PHE A 34 -2.56 -8.14 -11.00
N ILE A 35 -2.13 -8.21 -9.74
CA ILE A 35 -2.56 -9.25 -8.79
C ILE A 35 -4.05 -9.11 -8.48
N GLN A 36 -4.55 -7.88 -8.28
CA GLN A 36 -5.99 -7.64 -8.06
C GLN A 36 -6.83 -8.12 -9.25
N VAL A 37 -6.41 -7.80 -10.47
CA VAL A 37 -7.12 -8.25 -11.69
C VAL A 37 -7.05 -9.77 -11.82
N TYR A 38 -5.90 -10.37 -11.57
CA TYR A 38 -5.73 -11.82 -11.59
C TYR A 38 -6.65 -12.52 -10.57
N ASP A 39 -6.66 -12.02 -9.33
CA ASP A 39 -7.53 -12.55 -8.28
C ASP A 39 -9.00 -12.39 -8.66
N TRP A 40 -9.43 -11.24 -9.18
CA TRP A 40 -10.83 -11.03 -9.60
C TRP A 40 -11.29 -12.01 -10.69
N ILE A 41 -10.40 -12.39 -11.61
CA ILE A 41 -10.71 -13.33 -12.70
C ILE A 41 -10.70 -14.79 -12.20
N GLY A 42 -9.74 -15.15 -11.33
CA GLY A 42 -9.52 -16.53 -10.91
C GLY A 42 -10.36 -16.99 -9.73
N SER A 43 -10.37 -16.21 -8.64
CA SER A 43 -10.83 -16.65 -7.32
C SER A 43 -11.74 -15.65 -6.60
N GLY A 44 -11.63 -14.36 -6.92
CA GLY A 44 -12.11 -13.27 -6.07
C GLY A 44 -13.54 -12.80 -6.34
N ALA A 45 -13.76 -11.51 -6.07
CA ALA A 45 -15.05 -10.81 -6.01
C ALA A 45 -16.04 -11.02 -7.18
N TRP A 46 -15.54 -11.45 -8.34
CA TRP A 46 -16.29 -11.53 -9.60
C TRP A 46 -16.32 -12.95 -10.18
N SER A 47 -15.67 -13.91 -9.52
CA SER A 47 -15.73 -15.33 -9.89
C SER A 47 -17.07 -15.93 -9.47
N SER A 48 -17.70 -16.70 -10.36
CA SER A 48 -18.90 -17.49 -10.09
C SER A 48 -18.60 -18.91 -9.60
N ASN A 49 -17.31 -19.31 -9.54
CA ASN A 49 -16.90 -20.67 -9.22
C ASN A 49 -16.82 -20.90 -7.71
N ASN A 50 -17.93 -21.42 -7.16
CA ASN A 50 -18.15 -21.64 -5.73
C ASN A 50 -17.38 -22.85 -5.15
N ILE A 51 -16.82 -23.72 -5.99
CA ILE A 51 -16.42 -25.09 -5.59
C ILE A 51 -14.97 -25.16 -5.05
N ALA A 52 -14.12 -24.17 -5.34
CA ALA A 52 -12.68 -24.24 -5.02
C ALA A 52 -12.16 -23.14 -4.08
N ASN A 53 -12.96 -22.10 -3.76
CA ASN A 53 -12.47 -20.97 -2.96
C ASN A 53 -13.07 -20.96 -1.54
N PRO A 54 -12.27 -21.20 -0.48
CA PRO A 54 -12.74 -21.11 0.92
C PRO A 54 -13.25 -19.70 1.30
N TYR A 55 -12.83 -18.68 0.57
CA TYR A 55 -13.20 -17.28 0.80
C TYR A 55 -14.34 -16.78 -0.09
N PHE A 56 -15.05 -17.67 -0.79
CA PHE A 56 -16.09 -17.25 -1.74
C PHE A 56 -17.14 -16.33 -1.12
N GLN A 57 -17.62 -16.64 0.09
CA GLN A 57 -18.63 -15.80 0.78
C GLN A 57 -18.10 -14.40 1.11
N TYR A 58 -16.82 -14.29 1.50
CA TYR A 58 -16.15 -13.01 1.71
C TYR A 58 -16.11 -12.18 0.41
N TYR A 59 -15.72 -12.81 -0.70
CA TYR A 59 -15.65 -12.15 -2.01
C TYR A 59 -17.01 -11.78 -2.59
N GLN A 60 -18.08 -12.50 -2.25
CA GLN A 60 -19.44 -12.15 -2.67
C GLN A 60 -20.05 -11.00 -1.86
N ASN A 61 -19.49 -10.65 -0.70
CA ASN A 61 -19.99 -9.55 0.11
C ASN A 61 -19.91 -8.21 -0.66
N TYR A 62 -21.03 -7.49 -0.74
CA TYR A 62 -21.14 -6.24 -1.50
C TYR A 62 -20.16 -5.15 -1.00
N GLY A 63 -19.98 -5.04 0.31
CA GLY A 63 -19.02 -4.11 0.91
C GLY A 63 -17.58 -4.43 0.50
N ILE A 64 -17.19 -5.71 0.52
CA ILE A 64 -15.87 -6.16 0.06
C ILE A 64 -15.66 -5.85 -1.42
N LYS A 65 -16.68 -6.07 -2.28
CA LYS A 65 -16.59 -5.71 -3.72
C LYS A 65 -16.34 -4.23 -3.93
N ILE A 66 -17.05 -3.36 -3.19
CA ILE A 66 -16.85 -1.91 -3.25
C ILE A 66 -15.45 -1.54 -2.79
N ILE A 67 -14.98 -2.09 -1.67
CA ILE A 67 -13.64 -1.83 -1.14
C ILE A 67 -12.57 -2.21 -2.17
N CYS A 68 -12.66 -3.41 -2.74
CA CYS A 68 -11.73 -3.87 -3.79
C CYS A 68 -11.76 -2.94 -5.02
N LEU A 69 -12.95 -2.57 -5.51
CA LEU A 69 -13.08 -1.66 -6.65
C LEU A 69 -12.51 -0.27 -6.36
N THR A 70 -12.77 0.26 -5.16
CA THR A 70 -12.27 1.56 -4.71
C THR A 70 -10.74 1.55 -4.67
N ALA A 71 -10.15 0.49 -4.14
CA ALA A 71 -8.70 0.35 -4.12
C ALA A 71 -8.07 0.28 -5.51
N PHE A 72 -8.67 -0.49 -6.43
CA PHE A 72 -8.22 -0.54 -7.82
C PHE A 72 -8.21 0.86 -8.46
N ILE A 73 -9.30 1.62 -8.27
CA ILE A 73 -9.40 3.00 -8.78
C ILE A 73 -8.32 3.89 -8.15
N LEU A 74 -8.12 3.80 -6.84
CA LEU A 74 -7.10 4.59 -6.14
C LEU A 74 -5.69 4.26 -6.61
N ASN A 75 -5.37 2.99 -6.86
CA ASN A 75 -4.08 2.56 -7.41
C ASN A 75 -3.84 3.12 -8.81
N CYS A 76 -4.82 3.03 -9.70
CA CYS A 76 -4.76 3.62 -11.04
C CYS A 76 -4.57 5.15 -10.99
N LEU A 77 -5.29 5.83 -10.11
CA LEU A 77 -5.11 7.27 -9.89
C LEU A 77 -3.72 7.58 -9.35
N LEU A 78 -3.21 6.81 -8.39
CA LEU A 78 -1.90 7.00 -7.79
C LEU A 78 -0.78 6.84 -8.83
N ILE A 79 -0.83 5.79 -9.66
CA ILE A 79 0.09 5.59 -10.80
C ILE A 79 0.09 6.83 -11.70
N THR A 80 -1.10 7.28 -12.10
CA THR A 80 -1.25 8.43 -13.01
C THR A 80 -0.67 9.70 -12.40
N GLN A 81 -0.93 9.96 -11.11
CA GLN A 81 -0.43 11.16 -10.44
C GLN A 81 1.09 11.12 -10.22
N ILE A 82 1.66 9.97 -9.85
CA ILE A 82 3.11 9.81 -9.71
C ILE A 82 3.78 9.97 -11.09
N TYR A 83 3.20 9.42 -12.16
CA TYR A 83 3.70 9.62 -13.51
C TYR A 83 3.70 11.11 -13.92
N TYR A 84 2.62 11.85 -13.66
CA TYR A 84 2.57 13.30 -13.89
C TYR A 84 3.54 14.07 -13.01
N HIS A 85 3.80 13.60 -11.78
CA HIS A 85 4.81 14.17 -10.90
C HIS A 85 6.21 14.05 -11.51
N ILE A 86 6.59 12.86 -12.02
CA ILE A 86 7.87 12.61 -12.69
C ILE A 86 8.04 13.52 -13.93
N LYS A 87 6.96 13.79 -14.66
CA LYS A 87 6.94 14.68 -15.83
C LYS A 87 6.95 16.18 -15.49
N ASN A 88 6.97 16.56 -14.21
CA ASN A 88 7.01 17.95 -13.72
C ASN A 88 5.84 18.85 -14.17
N ILE A 89 4.68 18.30 -14.53
CA ILE A 89 3.58 19.07 -15.15
C ILE A 89 2.88 20.00 -14.13
N SER A 90 2.89 19.68 -12.83
CA SER A 90 2.46 20.60 -11.74
C SER A 90 2.85 20.07 -10.35
N LEU A 91 4.04 20.40 -9.86
CA LEU A 91 4.62 19.78 -8.66
C LEU A 91 3.81 19.96 -7.37
N LYS A 92 3.17 21.13 -7.15
CA LYS A 92 2.42 21.39 -5.91
C LYS A 92 1.08 20.63 -5.86
N ARG A 93 0.30 20.69 -6.94
CA ARG A 93 -1.01 20.03 -7.03
C ARG A 93 -0.87 18.50 -7.07
N THR A 94 0.06 17.99 -7.86
CA THR A 94 0.35 16.54 -7.91
C THR A 94 0.77 16.01 -6.55
N ASN A 95 1.58 16.77 -5.79
CA ASN A 95 1.99 16.35 -4.45
C ASN A 95 0.83 16.24 -3.46
N ALA A 96 -0.05 17.24 -3.43
CA ALA A 96 -1.24 17.21 -2.59
C ALA A 96 -2.13 16.00 -2.93
N LEU A 97 -2.42 15.79 -4.22
CA LEU A 97 -3.27 14.67 -4.67
C LEU A 97 -2.67 13.31 -4.32
N ILE A 98 -1.37 13.09 -4.56
CA ILE A 98 -0.70 11.83 -4.21
C ILE A 98 -0.78 11.58 -2.70
N ASN A 99 -0.54 12.60 -1.88
CA ASN A 99 -0.61 12.45 -0.42
C ASN A 99 -2.03 12.11 0.05
N THR A 100 -3.05 12.76 -0.52
CA THR A 100 -4.45 12.44 -0.22
C THR A 100 -4.81 11.01 -0.62
N ILE A 101 -4.39 10.57 -1.81
CA ILE A 101 -4.66 9.21 -2.30
C ILE A 101 -3.96 8.17 -1.41
N LEU A 102 -2.70 8.40 -1.02
CA LEU A 102 -1.96 7.51 -0.11
C LEU A 102 -2.65 7.38 1.26
N PHE A 103 -3.12 8.50 1.81
CA PHE A 103 -3.85 8.50 3.08
C PHE A 103 -5.15 7.70 2.98
N ILE A 104 -5.98 7.96 1.95
CA ILE A 104 -7.24 7.24 1.73
C ILE A 104 -6.97 5.75 1.49
N SER A 105 -5.95 5.41 0.71
CA SER A 105 -5.62 4.00 0.41
C SER A 105 -5.14 3.26 1.66
N THR A 106 -4.37 3.93 2.51
CA THR A 106 -3.97 3.40 3.83
C THR A 106 -5.18 3.16 4.72
N PHE A 107 -6.08 4.14 4.82
CA PHE A 107 -7.30 4.01 5.60
C PHE A 107 -8.19 2.87 5.08
N LEU A 108 -8.30 2.73 3.75
CA LEU A 108 -9.12 1.69 3.12
C LEU A 108 -8.63 0.27 3.47
N ILE A 109 -7.31 0.05 3.55
CA ILE A 109 -6.72 -1.22 3.99
C ILE A 109 -7.17 -1.55 5.43
N TRP A 110 -7.06 -0.58 6.35
CA TRP A 110 -7.46 -0.78 7.74
C TRP A 110 -8.98 -0.93 7.90
N PHE A 111 -9.75 -0.21 7.09
CA PHE A 111 -11.20 -0.33 7.05
C PHE A 111 -11.62 -1.71 6.55
N GLU A 112 -10.97 -2.27 5.54
CA GLU A 112 -11.20 -3.63 5.08
C GLU A 112 -10.89 -4.66 6.15
N LEU A 113 -9.77 -4.52 6.86
CA LEU A 113 -9.42 -5.42 7.95
C LEU A 113 -10.49 -5.39 9.05
N TRP A 114 -10.94 -4.21 9.44
CA TRP A 114 -12.02 -4.05 10.41
C TRP A 114 -13.34 -4.63 9.88
N TYR A 115 -13.80 -4.19 8.71
CA TYR A 115 -15.07 -4.60 8.12
C TYR A 115 -15.11 -6.11 7.82
N GLY A 116 -14.05 -6.60 7.18
CA GLY A 116 -13.84 -8.02 6.91
C GLY A 116 -13.87 -8.83 8.19
N SER A 117 -13.19 -8.40 9.26
CA SER A 117 -13.25 -9.10 10.54
C SER A 117 -14.65 -9.14 11.15
N THR A 118 -15.40 -8.03 11.11
CA THR A 118 -16.77 -8.01 11.65
C THR A 118 -17.73 -8.93 10.88
N PHE A 119 -17.59 -9.00 9.56
CA PHE A 119 -18.35 -9.91 8.72
C PHE A 119 -17.96 -11.38 8.97
N TYR A 120 -16.66 -11.67 8.96
CA TYR A 120 -16.16 -13.05 9.04
C TYR A 120 -16.40 -13.66 10.44
N TYR A 121 -16.17 -12.91 11.51
CA TYR A 121 -16.45 -13.39 12.88
C TYR A 121 -17.93 -13.35 13.26
N GLY A 122 -18.76 -12.55 12.55
CA GLY A 122 -20.19 -12.46 12.80
C GLY A 122 -21.04 -13.47 12.03
N GLU A 123 -20.67 -13.75 10.77
CA GLU A 123 -21.50 -14.53 9.83
C GLU A 123 -20.90 -15.90 9.47
N VAL A 124 -19.57 -16.04 9.47
CA VAL A 124 -18.89 -17.28 9.09
C VAL A 124 -18.34 -17.95 10.35
N ARG A 125 -19.09 -18.92 10.87
CA ARG A 125 -18.75 -19.64 12.12
C ARG A 125 -17.49 -20.50 12.04
N ASP A 126 -17.02 -20.80 10.83
CA ASP A 126 -15.84 -21.64 10.61
C ASP A 126 -14.58 -20.78 10.59
N LYS A 127 -13.66 -21.12 11.50
CA LYS A 127 -12.43 -20.39 11.84
C LYS A 127 -11.33 -20.50 10.78
N GLN A 128 -11.66 -20.32 9.51
CA GLN A 128 -10.63 -20.12 8.48
C GLN A 128 -10.14 -18.68 8.61
N GLY A 129 -8.82 -18.47 8.66
CA GLY A 129 -8.29 -17.12 8.80
C GLY A 129 -8.71 -16.26 7.61
N LEU A 130 -9.07 -15.00 7.85
CA LEU A 130 -9.47 -14.03 6.82
C LEU A 130 -8.48 -14.04 5.65
N PRO A 131 -8.95 -13.88 4.39
CA PRO A 131 -8.04 -13.73 3.27
C PRO A 131 -7.27 -12.42 3.47
N PHE A 132 -6.07 -12.55 4.02
CA PHE A 132 -5.26 -11.42 4.45
C PHE A 132 -4.53 -10.86 3.23
N GLY A 133 -4.61 -9.55 3.04
CA GLY A 133 -3.83 -8.88 2.01
C GLY A 133 -4.36 -8.94 0.58
N VAL A 134 -5.64 -9.28 0.38
CA VAL A 134 -6.32 -9.20 -0.91
C VAL A 134 -6.22 -7.80 -1.50
N ASN A 135 -6.52 -6.80 -0.68
CA ASN A 135 -6.43 -5.42 -1.11
C ASN A 135 -5.10 -4.80 -0.74
N ASN A 136 -4.39 -4.29 -1.75
CA ASN A 136 -3.14 -3.59 -1.58
C ASN A 136 -2.10 -4.36 -0.74
N PHE A 137 -2.04 -5.69 -0.81
CA PHE A 137 -1.18 -6.50 0.06
C PHE A 137 -1.40 -6.27 1.57
N GLY A 138 -2.58 -5.77 1.95
CA GLY A 138 -2.97 -5.57 3.34
C GLY A 138 -1.99 -4.65 4.07
N ILE A 139 -1.58 -5.07 5.26
CA ILE A 139 -0.75 -4.22 6.11
C ILE A 139 0.63 -3.94 5.48
N ILE A 140 1.15 -4.83 4.62
CA ILE A 140 2.40 -4.59 3.90
C ILE A 140 2.28 -3.38 2.96
N GLY A 141 1.18 -3.27 2.21
CA GLY A 141 0.98 -2.11 1.35
C GLY A 141 0.73 -0.83 2.14
N SER A 142 0.10 -0.91 3.31
CA SER A 142 -0.07 0.26 4.18
C SER A 142 1.28 0.80 4.66
N ILE A 143 2.22 -0.08 5.02
CA ILE A 143 3.60 0.29 5.38
C ILE A 143 4.30 0.95 4.19
N LEU A 144 4.18 0.39 2.99
CA LEU A 144 4.82 0.94 1.79
C LEU A 144 4.23 2.32 1.44
N PHE A 145 2.92 2.50 1.54
CA PHE A 145 2.25 3.78 1.32
C PHE A 145 2.68 4.84 2.34
N LEU A 146 2.73 4.49 3.63
CA LEU A 146 3.21 5.39 4.68
C LEU A 146 4.68 5.75 4.51
N THR A 147 5.54 4.76 4.22
CA THR A 147 6.97 4.99 4.00
C THR A 147 7.22 5.90 2.81
N TYR A 148 6.51 5.66 1.70
CA TYR A 148 6.54 6.52 0.53
C TYR A 148 6.02 7.92 0.85
N TRP A 149 4.89 8.05 1.56
CA TRP A 149 4.34 9.34 1.97
C TRP A 149 5.33 10.16 2.82
N ILE A 150 5.95 9.54 3.82
CA ILE A 150 6.94 10.18 4.69
C ILE A 150 8.18 10.59 3.90
N SER A 151 8.67 9.73 2.99
CA SER A 151 9.82 10.05 2.13
C SER A 151 9.61 11.36 1.35
N ARG A 152 8.39 11.60 0.87
CA ARG A 152 8.09 12.78 0.06
C ARG A 152 7.92 14.06 0.88
N ILE A 153 7.55 13.96 2.16
CA ILE A 153 7.51 15.11 3.07
C ILE A 153 8.93 15.50 3.50
N ASN A 154 9.80 14.51 3.74
CA ASN A 154 11.00 14.69 4.54
C ASN A 154 12.32 14.85 3.78
N PHE A 155 12.45 14.38 2.53
CA PHE A 155 13.71 14.47 1.77
C PHE A 155 14.00 15.83 1.12
N ARG A 156 13.22 16.88 1.42
CA ARG A 156 13.37 18.19 0.78
C ARG A 156 14.28 19.19 1.51
N THR A 157 14.96 18.76 2.57
CA THR A 157 15.79 19.60 3.45
C THR A 157 17.29 19.34 3.24
N GLU A 158 18.10 20.39 3.16
CA GLU A 158 19.57 20.31 3.06
C GLU A 158 20.26 20.02 4.40
N ASN A 159 19.50 20.01 5.49
CA ASN A 159 20.04 19.84 6.83
C ASN A 159 20.21 18.35 7.14
N LYS A 160 21.46 17.89 7.20
CA LYS A 160 21.83 16.50 7.52
C LYS A 160 21.17 15.99 8.81
N ASN A 161 21.07 16.83 9.85
CA ASN A 161 20.44 16.42 11.12
C ASN A 161 18.95 16.18 10.96
N LYS A 162 18.28 16.97 10.12
CA LYS A 162 16.85 16.80 9.83
C LYS A 162 16.60 15.54 9.00
N ILE A 163 17.50 15.20 8.07
CA ILE A 163 17.46 13.93 7.34
C ILE A 163 17.59 12.75 8.31
N ILE A 164 18.56 12.78 9.24
CA ILE A 164 18.76 11.72 10.24
C ILE A 164 17.53 11.55 11.14
N ILE A 165 16.99 12.64 11.69
CA ILE A 165 15.79 12.61 12.53
C ILE A 165 14.60 12.02 11.75
N ASN A 166 14.44 12.41 10.49
CA ASN A 166 13.37 11.90 9.64
C ASN A 166 13.54 10.41 9.32
N SER A 167 14.77 9.96 9.07
CA SER A 167 15.08 8.54 8.88
C SER A 167 14.79 7.73 10.14
N ILE A 168 15.17 8.23 11.33
CA ILE A 168 14.82 7.61 12.61
C ILE A 168 13.30 7.52 12.75
N PHE A 169 12.58 8.60 12.44
CA PHE A 169 11.11 8.61 12.52
C PHE A 169 10.46 7.59 11.59
N VAL A 170 10.95 7.45 10.35
CA VAL A 170 10.50 6.40 9.41
C VAL A 170 10.74 5.00 9.98
N VAL A 171 11.95 4.74 10.48
CA VAL A 171 12.30 3.44 11.08
C VAL A 171 11.41 3.16 12.29
N THR A 172 11.18 4.13 13.16
CA THR A 172 10.29 3.99 14.32
C THR A 172 8.85 3.68 13.89
N ILE A 173 8.32 4.35 12.87
CA ILE A 173 6.98 4.06 12.35
C ILE A 173 6.90 2.63 11.81
N ILE A 174 7.91 2.19 11.04
CA ILE A 174 7.99 0.83 10.51
C ILE A 174 8.01 -0.19 11.66
N VAL A 175 8.86 0.03 12.67
CA VAL A 175 8.95 -0.87 13.84
C VAL A 175 7.64 -0.91 14.62
N LEU A 176 7.03 0.24 14.93
CA LEU A 176 5.73 0.29 15.60
C LEU A 176 4.64 -0.43 14.79
N HIS A 177 4.68 -0.34 13.46
CA HIS A 177 3.75 -1.07 12.60
C HIS A 177 4.00 -2.58 12.61
N ILE A 178 5.25 -3.03 12.54
CA ILE A 178 5.59 -4.47 12.66
C ILE A 178 5.11 -5.02 14.01
N LEU A 179 5.31 -4.27 15.09
CA LEU A 179 4.83 -4.65 16.42
C LEU A 179 3.29 -4.72 16.47
N LEU A 180 2.60 -3.75 15.85
CA LEU A 180 1.14 -3.75 15.75
C LEU A 180 0.63 -4.94 14.92
N ILE A 181 1.28 -5.27 13.80
CA ILE A 181 0.97 -6.45 12.98
C ILE A 181 1.10 -7.71 13.83
N ASN A 182 2.25 -7.91 14.47
CA ASN A 182 2.49 -9.10 15.29
C ASN A 182 1.47 -9.22 16.43
N TYR A 183 1.08 -8.10 17.03
CA TYR A 183 0.04 -8.07 18.06
C TYR A 183 -1.34 -8.45 17.52
N LEU A 184 -1.72 -7.92 16.35
CA LEU A 184 -2.99 -8.23 15.70
C LEU A 184 -3.02 -9.67 15.19
N GLU A 185 -1.97 -10.14 14.53
CA GLU A 185 -1.81 -11.52 14.05
C GLU A 185 -1.87 -12.54 15.18
N GLY A 186 -1.20 -12.26 16.31
CA GLY A 186 -1.24 -13.11 17.49
C GLY A 186 -2.61 -13.17 18.16
N SER A 187 -3.33 -12.04 18.21
CA SER A 187 -4.65 -11.96 18.83
C SER A 187 -5.77 -12.53 17.96
N TRP A 188 -5.62 -12.45 16.64
CA TRP A 188 -6.66 -12.80 15.66
C TRP A 188 -6.39 -14.16 14.98
N GLN A 189 -5.34 -14.89 15.38
CA GLN A 189 -4.92 -16.18 14.80
C GLN A 189 -4.86 -16.15 13.26
N LEU A 190 -4.42 -15.02 12.70
CA LEU A 190 -4.48 -14.77 11.25
C LEU A 190 -3.63 -15.73 10.41
N TRP A 191 -2.64 -16.36 11.04
CA TRP A 191 -1.77 -17.38 10.43
C TRP A 191 -2.37 -18.79 10.39
N GLN A 192 -3.53 -19.03 11.02
CA GLN A 192 -4.17 -20.35 11.06
C GLN A 192 -5.19 -20.57 9.91
N SER A 193 -5.20 -19.69 8.89
CA SER A 193 -5.92 -19.90 7.63
C SER A 193 -5.34 -21.03 6.80
#